data_AF-A0A1Y3GBA0-F1
#
_entry.id   AF-A0A1Y3GBA0-F1
#
_cell.length_a   1.000
_cell.length_b   1.000
_cell.length_c   1.000
_cell.angle_alpha   90.00
_cell.angle_beta   90.00
_cell.angle_gamma   90.00
#
_symmetry.space_group_name_H-M   'P 1'
#
loop_
_entity.id
_entity.type
_entity.pdbx_description
1 polymer ?
#
loop_
_entity_poly.entity_id
_entity_poly.type
_entity_poly.pdbx_seq_one_letter_code
_entity_poly.pdbx_strand_id
1 'polypeptide(L)'
;MRGNRLGGKPGGSEESKRYKRILMKQIKALNNHLPQRRASLKKLTENPELELKTRKGEKFTVNSDEIERISKIVPKRYWETLKIPIYIEINRKHSKGTYKISGRYATMVVSEILNRGIDEDKEQLFIYRPEVIELRRELKTTTEYMFAARI
;
A
#
# COMPACT_ATOMS: atom_id res chain seq x y z
N MET A 1 14.34 -50.83 -28.45
CA MET A 1 14.20 -50.86 -26.97
C MET A 1 14.22 -49.43 -26.43
N ARG A 2 13.20 -49.07 -25.64
CA ARG A 2 13.13 -48.12 -24.50
C ARG A 2 14.09 -46.90 -24.51
N GLY A 3 13.63 -45.66 -24.38
CA GLY A 3 12.83 -45.26 -23.22
C GLY A 3 12.20 -43.88 -23.36
N ASN A 4 10.91 -43.87 -23.05
CA ASN A 4 10.03 -42.74 -22.82
C ASN A 4 10.54 -41.94 -21.62
N ARG A 5 10.96 -40.67 -21.80
CA ARG A 5 11.23 -39.76 -20.68
C ARG A 5 10.01 -38.87 -20.43
N LEU A 6 9.18 -39.42 -19.55
CA LEU A 6 8.19 -38.81 -18.66
C LEU A 6 8.09 -37.29 -18.73
N GLY A 7 6.90 -36.84 -19.14
CA GLY A 7 6.40 -35.53 -18.83
C GLY A 7 6.24 -35.34 -17.32
N GLY A 8 6.64 -34.17 -16.86
CA GLY A 8 6.37 -33.67 -15.51
C GLY A 8 6.40 -32.16 -15.54
N LYS A 9 5.30 -31.52 -15.94
CA LYS A 9 5.09 -30.09 -15.67
C LYS A 9 4.40 -29.96 -14.31
N PRO A 10 4.87 -29.04 -13.44
CA PRO A 10 4.43 -28.96 -12.05
C PRO A 10 3.07 -28.26 -11.98
N GLY A 11 1.99 -29.03 -12.14
CA GLY A 11 0.68 -28.62 -11.65
C GLY A 11 0.68 -28.78 -10.13
N GLY A 12 0.79 -27.69 -9.38
CA GLY A 12 0.64 -27.74 -7.91
C GLY A 12 -0.64 -28.50 -7.54
N SER A 13 -0.54 -29.38 -6.54
CA SER A 13 -1.64 -30.27 -6.12
C SER A 13 -2.94 -29.50 -5.90
N GLU A 14 -4.09 -30.14 -6.13
CA GLU A 14 -5.41 -29.51 -5.93
C GLU A 14 -5.56 -28.96 -4.50
N GLU A 15 -4.90 -29.60 -3.53
CA GLU A 15 -4.78 -29.14 -2.15
C GLU A 15 -4.01 -27.81 -2.03
N SER A 16 -2.87 -27.67 -2.73
CA SER A 16 -2.10 -26.42 -2.76
C SER A 16 -2.92 -25.27 -3.37
N LYS A 17 -3.67 -25.54 -4.44
CA LYS A 17 -4.59 -24.56 -5.04
C LYS A 17 -5.71 -24.18 -4.07
N ARG A 18 -6.30 -25.14 -3.36
CA ARG A 18 -7.33 -24.91 -2.34
C ARG A 18 -6.79 -24.06 -1.20
N TYR A 19 -5.60 -24.39 -0.68
CA TYR A 19 -4.93 -23.61 0.37
C TYR A 19 -4.69 -22.16 -0.06
N LYS A 20 -4.13 -21.95 -1.27
CA LYS A 20 -3.89 -20.60 -1.81
C LYS A 20 -5.19 -19.80 -1.91
N ARG A 21 -6.31 -20.41 -2.33
CA ARG A 21 -7.63 -19.75 -2.38
C ARG A 21 -8.10 -19.31 -0.99
N ILE A 22 -7.98 -20.16 0.03
CA ILE A 22 -8.40 -19.84 1.40
C ILE A 22 -7.54 -18.70 1.98
N LEU A 23 -6.22 -18.80 1.85
CA LEU A 23 -5.29 -17.77 2.33
C LEU A 23 -5.54 -16.43 1.63
N MET A 24 -5.78 -16.43 0.31
CA MET A 24 -6.14 -15.21 -0.43
C MET A 24 -7.46 -14.59 0.07
N LYS A 25 -8.46 -15.39 0.46
CA LYS A 25 -9.70 -14.87 1.06
C LYS A 25 -9.42 -14.22 2.43
N GLN A 26 -8.58 -14.82 3.25
CA GLN A 26 -8.19 -14.27 4.54
C GLN A 26 -7.43 -12.94 4.39
N ILE A 27 -6.46 -12.86 3.48
CA ILE A 27 -5.73 -11.61 3.23
C ILE A 27 -6.65 -10.52 2.65
N LYS A 28 -7.62 -10.88 1.81
CA LYS A 28 -8.65 -9.93 1.36
C LYS A 28 -9.46 -9.40 2.53
N ALA A 29 -9.90 -10.28 3.44
CA ALA A 29 -10.66 -9.89 4.63
C ALA A 29 -9.85 -8.96 5.57
N LEU A 30 -8.55 -9.22 5.74
CA LEU A 30 -7.65 -8.33 6.51
C LEU A 30 -7.49 -6.94 5.91
N ASN A 31 -7.81 -6.76 4.62
CA ASN A 31 -7.75 -5.49 3.92
C ASN A 31 -9.13 -4.85 3.74
N ASN A 32 -10.16 -5.30 4.47
CA ASN A 32 -11.53 -4.79 4.31
C ASN A 32 -11.69 -3.32 4.70
N HIS A 33 -10.83 -2.82 5.60
CA HIS A 33 -10.77 -1.41 6.02
C HIS A 33 -10.20 -0.49 4.92
N LEU A 34 -9.46 -1.05 3.95
CA LEU A 34 -8.91 -0.25 2.86
C LEU A 34 -10.01 0.24 1.94
N PRO A 35 -9.84 1.42 1.30
CA PRO A 35 -10.79 1.91 0.33
C PRO A 35 -10.92 0.96 -0.86
N GLN A 36 -12.15 0.81 -1.35
CA GLN A 36 -12.44 0.02 -2.55
C GLN A 36 -11.70 0.58 -3.77
N ARG A 37 -11.61 1.92 -3.86
CA ARG A 37 -10.84 2.65 -4.85
C ARG A 37 -10.12 3.80 -4.18
N ARG A 38 -8.83 3.97 -4.51
CA ARG A 38 -8.05 5.12 -4.07
C ARG A 38 -8.33 6.33 -4.97
N ALA A 39 -8.41 7.52 -4.37
CA ALA A 39 -8.44 8.78 -5.10
C ALA A 39 -7.01 9.30 -5.34
N SER A 40 -6.83 10.12 -6.36
CA SER A 40 -5.58 10.86 -6.53
C SER A 40 -5.52 12.04 -5.56
N LEU A 41 -4.31 12.48 -5.24
CA LEU A 41 -4.09 13.71 -4.48
C LEU A 41 -4.81 14.91 -5.13
N LYS A 42 -4.78 15.00 -6.46
CA LYS A 42 -5.51 16.03 -7.23
C LYS A 42 -7.00 16.05 -6.88
N LYS A 43 -7.67 14.90 -6.96
CA LYS A 43 -9.12 14.80 -6.68
C LYS A 43 -9.48 15.18 -5.25
N LEU A 44 -8.64 14.80 -4.29
CA LEU A 44 -8.87 15.12 -2.88
C LEU A 44 -8.60 16.59 -2.56
N THR A 45 -7.70 17.24 -3.31
CA THR A 45 -7.43 18.68 -3.17
C THR A 45 -8.54 19.51 -3.82
N GLU A 46 -9.05 19.07 -4.97
CA GLU A 46 -10.14 19.75 -5.70
C GLU A 46 -11.53 19.51 -5.07
N ASN A 47 -11.71 18.37 -4.41
CA ASN A 47 -12.95 18.01 -3.72
C ASN A 47 -12.66 17.42 -2.32
N PRO A 48 -12.46 18.29 -1.30
CA PRO A 48 -12.19 17.86 0.08
C PRO A 48 -13.30 17.00 0.69
N GLU A 49 -14.55 17.16 0.23
CA GLU A 49 -15.72 16.40 0.69
C GLU A 49 -15.89 15.05 -0.02
N LEU A 50 -14.90 14.62 -0.82
CA LEU A 50 -14.96 13.35 -1.55
C LEU A 50 -15.06 12.17 -0.59
N GLU A 51 -16.24 11.58 -0.49
CA GLU A 51 -16.46 10.38 0.29
C GLU A 51 -15.92 9.14 -0.44
N LEU A 52 -14.97 8.46 0.20
CA LEU A 52 -14.53 7.13 -0.23
C LEU A 52 -15.27 6.06 0.57
N LYS A 53 -15.35 4.85 0.02
CA LYS A 53 -15.91 3.68 0.70
C LYS A 53 -14.83 2.62 0.90
N THR A 54 -14.81 2.00 2.07
CA THR A 54 -13.99 0.81 2.34
C THR A 54 -14.48 -0.37 1.50
N ARG A 55 -13.69 -1.44 1.40
CA ARG A 55 -14.13 -2.69 0.74
C ARG A 55 -15.31 -3.36 1.45
N LYS A 56 -15.53 -3.02 2.71
CA LYS A 56 -16.70 -3.44 3.50
C LYS A 56 -17.92 -2.53 3.31
N GLY A 57 -17.78 -1.41 2.58
CA GLY A 57 -18.85 -0.45 2.31
C GLY A 57 -19.00 0.65 3.35
N GLU A 58 -18.09 0.73 4.33
CA GLU A 58 -18.07 1.78 5.36
C GLU A 58 -17.50 3.08 4.78
N LYS A 59 -17.81 4.23 5.40
CA LYS A 59 -17.22 5.52 5.00
C LYS A 59 -15.72 5.53 5.31
N PHE A 60 -14.91 5.97 4.34
CA PHE A 60 -13.48 6.19 4.48
C PHE A 60 -13.22 7.70 4.34
N THR A 61 -12.93 8.35 5.46
CA THR A 61 -12.71 9.79 5.54
C THR A 61 -11.23 10.11 5.50
N VAL A 62 -10.87 11.14 4.75
CA VAL A 62 -9.50 11.67 4.67
C VAL A 62 -9.51 13.09 5.22
N ASN A 63 -8.51 13.43 6.05
CA ASN A 63 -8.36 14.76 6.60
C ASN A 63 -7.80 15.73 5.52
N SER A 64 -8.46 16.87 5.34
CA SER A 64 -8.06 17.94 4.41
C SER A 64 -6.66 18.49 4.72
N ASP A 65 -6.31 18.62 6.00
CA ASP A 65 -5.03 19.22 6.43
C ASP A 65 -3.86 18.29 6.09
N GLU A 66 -4.06 16.97 6.21
CA GLU A 66 -3.09 15.98 5.75
C GLU A 66 -2.92 16.03 4.23
N ILE A 67 -4.00 16.23 3.47
CA ILE A 67 -3.97 16.39 2.02
C ILE A 67 -3.23 17.66 1.62
N GLU A 68 -3.52 18.79 2.27
CA GLU A 68 -2.82 20.05 2.03
C GLU A 68 -1.31 19.89 2.30
N ARG A 69 -0.94 19.22 3.40
CA ARG A 69 0.46 18.95 3.71
C ARG A 69 1.14 18.11 2.63
N ILE A 70 0.51 17.02 2.18
CA ILE A 70 1.03 16.20 1.08
C ILE A 70 1.17 17.01 -0.21
N SER A 71 0.21 17.90 -0.49
CA SER A 71 0.20 18.78 -1.67
C SER A 71 1.38 19.74 -1.73
N LYS A 72 1.91 20.15 -0.57
CA LYS A 72 3.09 21.01 -0.45
C LYS A 72 4.40 20.26 -0.74
N ILE A 73 4.41 18.94 -0.52
CA ILE A 73 5.58 18.07 -0.73
C ILE A 73 5.67 17.62 -2.20
N VAL A 74 4.54 17.21 -2.79
CA VAL A 74 4.53 16.62 -4.13
C VAL A 74 4.32 17.71 -5.20
N PRO A 75 5.18 17.78 -6.24
CA PRO A 75 4.98 18.72 -7.34
C PRO A 75 3.61 18.56 -8.01
N LYS A 76 2.92 19.67 -8.28
CA LYS A 76 1.54 19.70 -8.81
C LYS A 76 1.31 18.81 -10.04
N ARG A 77 2.30 18.73 -10.94
CA ARG A 77 2.27 17.88 -12.14
C ARG A 77 2.11 16.38 -11.86
N TYR A 78 2.38 15.93 -10.63
CA TYR A 78 2.30 14.52 -10.22
C TYR A 78 1.14 14.21 -9.29
N TRP A 79 0.28 15.18 -9.00
CA TRP A 79 -0.87 14.98 -8.10
C TRP A 79 -1.87 13.94 -8.62
N GLU A 80 -1.92 13.70 -9.93
CA GLU A 80 -2.76 12.64 -10.49
C GLU A 80 -2.20 11.23 -10.24
N THR A 81 -0.87 11.13 -10.13
CA THR A 81 -0.16 9.86 -9.96
C THR A 81 -0.20 9.36 -8.53
N LEU A 82 -0.02 10.24 -7.53
CA LEU A 82 -0.09 9.84 -6.12
C LEU A 82 -1.53 9.47 -5.73
N LYS A 83 -1.72 8.23 -5.27
CA LYS A 83 -3.01 7.70 -4.81
C LYS A 83 -3.05 7.60 -3.29
N ILE A 84 -4.15 8.06 -2.71
CA ILE A 84 -4.39 8.08 -1.26
C ILE A 84 -5.41 6.98 -0.87
N PRO A 85 -5.20 6.26 0.24
CA PRO A 85 -4.06 6.40 1.15
C PRO A 85 -2.76 5.79 0.59
N ILE A 86 -1.64 6.29 1.11
CA ILE A 86 -0.32 5.68 0.96
C ILE A 86 -0.32 4.40 1.80
N TYR A 87 0.01 3.27 1.18
CA TYR A 87 0.00 1.99 1.88
C TYR A 87 1.31 1.73 2.60
N ILE A 88 1.18 1.39 3.87
CA ILE A 88 2.23 0.85 4.73
C ILE A 88 2.15 -0.68 4.60
N GLU A 89 2.89 -1.25 3.65
CA GLU A 89 2.83 -2.68 3.36
C GLU A 89 3.52 -3.48 4.47
N ILE A 90 2.75 -4.37 5.10
CA ILE A 90 3.27 -5.35 6.05
C ILE A 90 3.82 -6.53 5.24
N ASN A 91 5.14 -6.71 5.24
CA ASN A 91 5.82 -7.81 4.55
C ASN A 91 6.67 -8.64 5.52
N ARG A 92 6.30 -9.91 5.72
CA ARG A 92 7.04 -10.84 6.60
C ARG A 92 8.31 -11.42 5.97
N LYS A 93 8.62 -11.13 4.69
CA LYS A 93 9.87 -11.58 4.05
C LYS A 93 11.11 -10.86 4.60
N HIS A 94 10.96 -9.68 5.19
CA HIS A 94 12.05 -8.96 5.85
C HIS A 94 12.05 -9.21 7.36
N SER A 95 12.99 -8.61 8.08
CA SER A 95 13.05 -8.67 9.55
C SER A 95 11.73 -8.19 10.18
N LYS A 96 11.39 -8.75 11.35
CA LYS A 96 10.20 -8.37 12.12
C LYS A 96 10.16 -6.84 12.30
N GLY A 97 9.01 -6.23 12.04
CA GLY A 97 8.82 -4.79 12.21
C GLY A 97 9.29 -3.92 11.05
N THR A 98 9.60 -4.50 9.89
CA THR A 98 9.87 -3.78 8.64
C THR A 98 8.58 -3.60 7.84
N TYR A 99 8.36 -2.38 7.35
CA TYR A 99 7.24 -2.02 6.50
C TYR A 99 7.76 -1.42 5.20
N LYS A 100 7.03 -1.64 4.11
CA LYS A 100 7.42 -1.16 2.78
C LYS A 100 6.43 -0.12 2.28
N ILE A 101 6.96 1.00 1.81
CA ILE A 101 6.25 2.01 1.02
C ILE A 101 6.63 1.81 -0.45
N SER A 102 5.63 1.80 -1.32
CA SER A 102 5.83 1.58 -2.77
C SER A 102 5.35 2.80 -3.57
N GLY A 103 6.14 3.21 -4.55
CA GLY A 103 5.86 4.27 -5.51
C GLY A 103 6.62 5.56 -5.20
N ARG A 104 7.31 6.10 -6.21
CA ARG A 104 8.10 7.34 -6.17
C ARG A 104 7.53 8.48 -5.32
N TYR A 105 6.27 8.87 -5.53
CA TYR A 105 5.71 10.01 -4.80
C TYR A 105 5.28 9.66 -3.38
N ALA A 106 4.96 8.38 -3.12
CA ALA A 106 4.67 7.92 -1.77
C ALA A 106 5.96 7.86 -0.93
N THR A 107 7.06 7.41 -1.52
CA THR A 107 8.37 7.39 -0.86
C THR A 107 8.88 8.80 -0.60
N MET A 108 8.72 9.73 -1.56
CA MET A 108 9.02 11.15 -1.38
C MET A 108 8.28 11.75 -0.18
N VAL A 109 6.95 11.58 -0.11
CA VAL A 109 6.14 12.06 1.02
C VAL A 109 6.60 11.47 2.34
N VAL A 110 6.82 10.14 2.39
CA VAL A 110 7.22 9.48 3.64
C VAL A 110 8.64 9.89 4.06
N SER A 111 9.57 10.05 3.11
CA SER A 111 10.91 10.54 3.41
C SER A 111 10.86 11.93 4.05
N GLU A 112 10.12 12.85 3.44
CA GLU A 112 9.99 14.22 3.95
C GLU A 112 9.37 14.25 5.36
N ILE A 113 8.29 13.50 5.60
CA ILE A 113 7.64 13.43 6.91
C ILE A 113 8.58 12.87 8.00
N LEU A 114 9.45 11.94 7.63
CA LEU A 114 10.43 11.33 8.53
C LEU A 114 11.76 12.10 8.58
N ASN A 115 11.84 13.28 7.96
CA ASN A 115 13.06 14.06 7.82
C ASN A 115 14.24 13.24 7.25
N ARG A 116 13.94 12.31 6.35
CA ARG A 116 14.92 11.60 5.52
C ARG A 116 15.11 12.40 4.24
N GLY A 117 16.34 12.50 3.76
CA GLY A 117 16.61 13.13 2.46
C GLY A 117 15.72 12.54 1.35
N ILE A 118 15.13 13.41 0.52
CA ILE A 118 14.30 13.00 -0.60
C ILE A 118 15.20 12.46 -1.71
N ASP A 119 14.97 11.19 -2.07
CA ASP A 119 15.50 10.59 -3.29
C ASP A 119 14.35 10.53 -4.29
N GLU A 120 14.42 11.39 -5.30
CA GLU A 120 13.35 11.53 -6.29
C GLU A 120 13.16 10.28 -7.14
N ASP A 121 14.13 9.39 -7.29
CA ASP A 121 14.02 8.22 -8.16
C ASP A 121 13.72 6.93 -7.38
N LYS A 122 13.52 7.05 -6.08
CA LYS A 122 13.30 5.91 -5.19
C LYS A 122 11.89 5.35 -5.28
N GLU A 123 11.73 4.21 -5.95
CA GLU A 123 10.44 3.53 -6.07
C GLU A 123 9.98 2.78 -4.80
N GLN A 124 10.90 2.48 -3.87
CA GLN A 124 10.58 1.74 -2.65
C GLN A 124 11.36 2.26 -1.45
N LEU A 125 10.67 2.38 -0.32
CA LEU A 125 11.25 2.79 0.95
C LEU A 125 10.88 1.77 2.03
N PHE A 126 11.87 1.33 2.80
CA PHE A 126 11.66 0.52 3.99
C PHE A 126 11.74 1.41 5.22
N ILE A 127 10.77 1.24 6.11
CA ILE A 127 10.67 1.96 7.38
C ILE A 127 10.42 0.95 8.50
N TYR A 128 10.83 1.32 9.71
CA TYR A 128 10.68 0.48 10.90
C TYR A 128 9.55 0.97 11.80
N ARG A 129 9.20 0.16 12.80
CA ARG A 129 8.10 0.46 13.71
C ARG A 129 8.16 1.86 14.36
N PRO A 130 9.31 2.39 14.83
CA PRO A 130 9.36 3.77 15.37
C PRO A 130 8.94 4.81 14.34
N GLU A 131 9.41 4.67 13.11
CA GLU A 131 9.12 5.60 12.01
C GLU A 131 7.69 5.48 11.52
N VAL A 132 7.10 4.27 11.56
CA VAL A 132 5.68 4.12 11.30
C VAL A 132 4.85 4.86 12.34
N ILE A 133 5.25 4.87 13.61
CA ILE A 133 4.56 5.63 14.66
C ILE A 133 4.62 7.12 14.35
N GLU A 134 5.79 7.64 13.98
CA GLU A 134 5.98 9.04 13.57
C GLU A 134 5.13 9.38 12.35
N LEU A 135 5.24 8.60 11.27
CA LEU A 135 4.43 8.77 10.06
C LEU A 135 2.93 8.79 10.37
N ARG A 136 2.46 7.89 11.24
CA ARG A 136 1.04 7.79 11.62
C ARG A 136 0.56 8.92 12.53
N ARG A 137 1.46 9.60 13.24
CA ARG A 137 1.13 10.83 13.99
C ARG A 137 0.86 11.98 13.04
N GLU A 138 1.66 12.10 11.99
CA GLU A 138 1.56 13.20 11.03
C GLU A 138 0.49 12.97 9.96
N LEU A 139 0.34 11.73 9.48
CA LEU A 139 -0.51 11.36 8.34
C LEU A 139 -1.41 10.16 8.69
N LYS A 140 -2.37 10.37 9.60
CA LYS A 140 -3.23 9.30 10.15
C LYS A 140 -4.32 8.80 9.19
N THR A 141 -4.85 9.65 8.32
CA THR A 141 -5.99 9.33 7.45
C THR A 141 -5.59 9.17 5.98
N THR A 142 -4.43 9.71 5.63
CA THR A 142 -3.83 9.59 4.29
C THR A 142 -2.81 8.46 4.16
N THR A 143 -2.56 7.71 5.24
CA THR A 143 -1.80 6.45 5.21
C THR A 143 -2.65 5.30 5.74
N GLU A 144 -2.42 4.07 5.29
CA GLU A 144 -3.12 2.89 5.79
C GLU A 144 -2.27 1.62 5.74
N TYR A 145 -2.45 0.72 6.70
CA TYR A 145 -1.77 -0.58 6.68
C TYR A 145 -2.37 -1.49 5.62
N MET A 146 -1.51 -2.09 4.79
CA MET A 146 -1.93 -3.08 3.80
C MET A 146 -1.22 -4.41 4.01
N PHE A 147 -2.00 -5.49 4.03
CA PHE A 147 -1.48 -6.86 4.03
C PHE A 147 -1.26 -7.29 2.58
N ALA A 148 0.01 -7.46 2.19
CA ALA A 148 0.36 -7.88 0.85
C ALA A 148 0.18 -9.41 0.68
N ALA A 149 -0.60 -9.82 -0.31
CA ALA A 149 -0.74 -11.23 -0.70
C ALA A 149 0.32 -11.63 -1.73
N ARG A 150 1.62 -11.51 -1.38
CA ARG A 150 2.69 -12.03 -2.24
C ARG A 150 2.99 -13.48 -1.81
N ILE A 151 2.23 -14.42 -2.37
CA ILE A 151 2.33 -15.88 -2.16
C ILE A 151 2.78 -16.56 -3.44
#